data_AF-A0A7W0TES4-F1
#
_entry.id   AF-A0A7W0TES4-F1
#
_cell.length_a   1.000
_cell.length_b   1.000
_cell.length_c   1.000
_cell.angle_alpha   90.00
_cell.angle_beta   90.00
_cell.angle_gamma   90.00
#
_symmetry.space_group_name_H-M   'P 1'
#
loop_
_entity.id
_entity.type
_entity.pdbx_description
1 polymer ?
#
loop_
_entity_poly.entity_id
_entity_poly.type
_entity_poly.pdbx_seq_one_letter_code
_entity_poly.pdbx_strand_id
1 'polypeptide(L)'
;MTHNGTTLAGAVGRGMIASVAGTAVMTAFQKLVEMPLTGRADSYAPASFAEKVLPLHPSSDAGRKRLNYVTHFALGTMWGSAFGIAGHAGLRGQKAVAVVFGTVYTADVLL
;
A
#
# COMPACT_ATOMS: atom_id res chain seq x y z
N MET A 1 -6.20 -30.61 8.95
CA MET A 1 -6.25 -29.15 8.72
C MET A 1 -5.99 -28.93 7.23
N THR A 2 -7.00 -28.52 6.48
CA THR A 2 -6.97 -28.52 5.00
C THR A 2 -6.11 -27.39 4.47
N HIS A 3 -4.87 -27.71 4.06
CA HIS A 3 -4.02 -26.83 3.26
C HIS A 3 -4.66 -26.64 1.88
N ASN A 4 -5.42 -25.55 1.70
CA ASN A 4 -5.86 -25.12 0.37
C ASN A 4 -4.65 -24.57 -0.42
N GLY A 5 -3.93 -25.46 -1.09
CA GLY A 5 -3.50 -25.37 -2.50
C GLY A 5 -2.89 -24.10 -3.08
N THR A 6 -2.35 -23.17 -2.30
CA THR A 6 -1.70 -21.96 -2.82
C THR A 6 -0.26 -21.90 -2.36
N THR A 7 0.66 -21.87 -3.33
CA THR A 7 2.08 -21.63 -3.06
C THR A 7 2.26 -20.25 -2.40
N LEU A 8 3.35 -20.06 -1.66
CA LEU A 8 3.68 -18.75 -1.08
C LEU A 8 3.65 -17.64 -2.16
N ALA A 9 4.23 -17.91 -3.33
CA ALA A 9 4.21 -17.01 -4.47
C ALA A 9 2.78 -16.68 -4.93
N GLY A 10 1.90 -17.69 -4.99
CA GLY A 10 0.49 -17.50 -5.32
C GLY A 10 -0.27 -16.66 -4.28
N ALA A 11 0.02 -16.86 -2.99
CA ALA A 11 -0.60 -16.09 -1.91
C ALA A 11 -0.13 -14.62 -1.93
N VAL A 12 1.18 -14.38 -2.11
CA VAL A 12 1.76 -13.05 -2.27
C VAL A 12 1.18 -12.35 -3.50
N GLY A 13 1.15 -13.01 -4.67
CA GLY A 13 0.60 -12.44 -5.90
C GLY A 13 -0.86 -12.04 -5.77
N ARG A 14 -1.69 -12.88 -5.11
CA ARG A 14 -3.09 -12.52 -4.81
C ARG A 14 -3.19 -11.31 -3.88
N GLY A 15 -2.34 -11.24 -2.85
CA GLY A 15 -2.26 -10.10 -1.95
C GLY A 15 -1.87 -8.81 -2.67
N MET A 16 -0.87 -8.85 -3.54
CA MET A 16 -0.44 -7.73 -4.37
C MET A 16 -1.60 -7.22 -5.26
N ILE A 17 -2.24 -8.10 -6.02
CA ILE A 17 -3.35 -7.73 -6.90
C ILE A 17 -4.51 -7.14 -6.11
N ALA A 18 -4.87 -7.76 -4.98
CA ALA A 18 -5.93 -7.28 -4.11
C ALA A 18 -5.65 -5.86 -3.59
N SER A 19 -4.42 -5.59 -3.15
CA SER A 19 -4.05 -4.26 -2.68
C SER A 19 -3.93 -3.22 -3.78
N VAL A 20 -3.46 -3.58 -4.97
CA VAL A 20 -3.49 -2.66 -6.14
C VAL A 20 -4.94 -2.25 -6.44
N ALA A 21 -5.86 -3.22 -6.49
CA ALA A 21 -7.28 -2.95 -6.70
C ALA A 21 -7.88 -2.08 -5.58
N GLY A 22 -7.60 -2.42 -4.32
CA GLY A 22 -8.04 -1.62 -3.16
C GLY A 22 -7.49 -0.19 -3.19
N THR A 23 -6.23 -0.02 -3.55
CA THR A 23 -5.58 1.30 -3.69
C THR A 23 -6.24 2.13 -4.80
N ALA A 24 -6.56 1.49 -5.93
CA ALA A 24 -7.27 2.15 -7.02
C ALA A 24 -8.67 2.63 -6.59
N VAL A 25 -9.43 1.77 -5.90
CA VAL A 25 -10.78 2.11 -5.38
C VAL A 25 -10.69 3.24 -4.36
N MET A 26 -9.78 3.17 -3.40
CA MET A 26 -9.55 4.21 -2.40
C MET A 26 -9.20 5.55 -3.08
N THR A 27 -8.29 5.53 -4.03
CA THR A 27 -7.85 6.71 -4.78
C THR A 27 -9.02 7.32 -5.56
N ALA A 28 -9.80 6.50 -6.25
CA ALA A 28 -10.97 6.95 -6.99
C ALA A 28 -12.01 7.58 -6.06
N PHE A 29 -12.31 6.94 -4.93
CA PHE A 29 -13.23 7.48 -3.93
C PHE A 29 -12.75 8.83 -3.37
N GLN A 30 -11.47 8.93 -3.00
CA GLN A 30 -10.90 10.18 -2.51
C GLN A 30 -11.04 11.29 -3.55
N LYS A 31 -10.72 11.00 -4.81
CA LYS A 31 -10.73 11.99 -5.89
C LYS A 31 -12.12 12.43 -6.33
N LEU A 32 -13.04 11.49 -6.39
CA LEU A 32 -14.36 11.70 -6.97
C LEU A 32 -15.42 12.06 -5.94
N VAL A 33 -15.21 11.70 -4.67
CA VAL A 33 -16.21 11.85 -3.60
C VAL A 33 -15.67 12.73 -2.48
N GLU A 34 -14.60 12.31 -1.81
CA GLU A 34 -14.19 12.99 -0.57
C GLU A 34 -13.55 14.36 -0.80
N MET A 35 -12.64 14.51 -1.78
CA MET A 35 -11.95 15.78 -2.03
C MET A 35 -12.91 16.87 -2.52
N PRO A 36 -13.86 16.58 -3.45
CA PRO A 36 -14.89 17.55 -3.82
C PRO A 36 -15.78 17.97 -2.64
N LEU A 37 -16.13 17.04 -1.75
CA LEU A 37 -16.98 17.33 -0.60
C LEU A 37 -16.27 18.13 0.49
N THR A 38 -14.96 17.88 0.70
CA THR A 38 -14.18 18.51 1.77
C THR A 38 -13.43 19.76 1.33
N GLY A 39 -13.26 19.97 0.01
CA GLY A 39 -12.40 21.03 -0.54
C GLY A 39 -10.90 20.80 -0.33
N ARG A 40 -10.51 19.60 0.12
CA ARG A 40 -9.12 19.23 0.41
C ARG A 40 -8.30 19.10 -0.88
N ALA A 41 -7.05 19.57 -0.84
CA ALA A 41 -6.05 19.38 -1.90
C ALA A 41 -5.36 18.00 -1.83
N ASP A 42 -4.65 17.64 -2.90
CA ASP A 42 -3.90 16.38 -2.97
C ASP A 42 -2.85 16.23 -1.87
N SER A 43 -2.82 15.05 -1.24
CA SER A 43 -1.73 14.68 -0.33
C SER A 43 -0.52 14.21 -1.12
N TYR A 44 0.66 14.75 -0.77
CA TYR A 44 1.96 14.37 -1.34
C TYR A 44 2.83 13.57 -0.36
N ALA A 45 2.25 13.04 0.72
CA ALA A 45 3.00 12.26 1.69
C ALA A 45 3.75 11.05 1.08
N PRO A 46 3.16 10.26 0.14
CA PRO A 46 3.91 9.21 -0.56
C PRO A 46 5.12 9.73 -1.36
N ALA A 47 4.98 10.83 -2.11
CA ALA A 47 6.11 11.42 -2.82
C ALA A 47 7.21 11.88 -1.85
N SER A 48 6.83 12.59 -0.78
CA SER A 48 7.78 13.04 0.25
C SER A 48 8.48 11.88 0.96
N PHE A 49 7.80 10.75 1.18
CA PHE A 49 8.45 9.54 1.68
C PHE A 49 9.49 9.02 0.68
N ALA A 50 9.11 8.87 -0.60
CA ALA A 50 10.02 8.38 -1.62
C ALA A 50 11.24 9.28 -1.82
N GLU A 51 11.08 10.61 -1.79
CA GLU A 51 12.17 11.59 -1.88
C GLU A 51 13.13 11.50 -0.67
N LYS A 52 12.65 11.06 0.50
CA LYS A 52 13.50 10.85 1.69
C LYS A 52 14.29 9.54 1.64
N VAL A 53 13.66 8.47 1.18
CA VAL A 53 14.26 7.12 1.22
C VAL A 53 15.03 6.76 -0.05
N LEU A 54 14.77 7.45 -1.16
CA LEU A 54 15.43 7.24 -2.45
C LEU A 54 16.04 8.56 -2.93
N PRO A 55 17.17 8.54 -3.65
CA PRO A 55 17.79 9.73 -4.22
C PRO A 55 17.02 10.22 -5.47
N LEU A 56 15.73 10.47 -5.34
CA LEU A 56 14.83 10.91 -6.40
C LEU A 56 14.38 12.34 -6.13
N HIS A 57 14.60 13.24 -7.09
CA HIS A 57 14.17 14.62 -7.01
C HIS A 57 13.44 15.01 -8.31
N PRO A 58 12.10 14.91 -8.34
CA PRO A 58 11.34 15.30 -9.53
C PRO A 58 11.52 16.78 -9.84
N SER A 59 11.91 17.10 -11.07
CA SER A 59 12.16 18.49 -11.50
C SER A 59 10.89 19.25 -11.93
N SER A 60 9.72 18.62 -11.87
CA SER A 60 8.44 19.22 -12.26
C SER A 60 7.29 18.73 -11.39
N ASP A 61 6.24 19.54 -11.27
CA ASP A 61 5.02 19.21 -10.52
C ASP A 61 4.34 17.95 -11.07
N ALA A 62 4.32 17.79 -12.41
CA ALA A 62 3.80 16.59 -13.04
C ALA A 62 4.62 15.35 -12.67
N GLY A 63 5.95 15.47 -12.63
CA GLY A 63 6.86 14.41 -12.19
C GLY A 63 6.62 14.04 -10.73
N ARG A 64 6.47 15.04 -9.85
CA ARG A 64 6.19 14.84 -8.43
C ARG A 64 4.83 14.19 -8.19
N LYS A 65 3.81 14.58 -8.96
CA LYS A 65 2.49 13.94 -8.92
C LYS A 65 2.55 12.49 -9.38
N ARG A 66 3.31 12.18 -10.44
CA ARG A 66 3.53 10.80 -10.90
C ARG A 66 4.25 9.98 -9.83
N LEU A 67 5.30 10.52 -9.22
CA LEU A 67 6.01 9.88 -8.11
C LEU A 67 5.04 9.58 -6.96
N ASN A 68 4.17 10.53 -6.61
CA ASN A 68 3.17 10.34 -5.56
C ASN A 68 2.25 9.13 -5.83
N TYR A 69 1.69 9.03 -7.03
CA TYR A 69 0.85 7.89 -7.41
C TYR A 69 1.63 6.58 -7.44
N VAL A 70 2.81 6.56 -8.06
CA VAL A 70 3.66 5.36 -8.12
C VAL A 70 3.99 4.86 -6.72
N THR A 71 4.43 5.76 -5.83
CA THR A 71 4.74 5.39 -4.45
C THR A 71 3.50 4.92 -3.69
N HIS A 72 2.33 5.55 -3.88
CA HIS A 72 1.09 5.13 -3.22
C HIS A 72 0.70 3.69 -3.61
N PHE A 73 0.77 3.38 -4.91
CA PHE A 73 0.51 2.02 -5.40
C PHE A 73 1.60 1.03 -4.98
N ALA A 74 2.87 1.44 -4.96
CA ALA A 74 3.97 0.58 -4.51
C ALA A 74 3.82 0.22 -3.03
N LEU A 75 3.56 1.20 -2.16
CA LEU A 75 3.31 0.97 -0.73
C LEU A 75 2.07 0.10 -0.50
N GLY A 76 0.97 0.36 -1.23
CA GLY A 76 -0.21 -0.49 -1.20
C GLY A 76 0.10 -1.94 -1.59
N THR A 77 0.87 -2.12 -2.66
CA THR A 77 1.31 -3.44 -3.14
C THR A 77 2.15 -4.17 -2.09
N MET A 78 3.11 -3.48 -1.44
CA MET A 78 3.93 -4.04 -0.36
C MET A 78 3.07 -4.50 0.82
N TRP A 79 2.07 -3.71 1.22
CA TRP A 79 1.08 -4.09 2.22
C TRP A 79 0.30 -5.35 1.81
N GLY A 80 -0.07 -5.45 0.53
CA GLY A 80 -0.72 -6.63 -0.04
C GLY A 80 0.14 -7.88 0.04
N SER A 81 1.43 -7.77 -0.29
CA SER A 81 2.39 -8.87 -0.14
C SER A 81 2.45 -9.35 1.31
N ALA A 82 2.54 -8.43 2.27
CA ALA A 82 2.60 -8.78 3.70
C ALA A 82 1.31 -9.49 4.17
N PHE A 83 0.13 -9.02 3.74
CA PHE A 83 -1.13 -9.72 3.99
C PHE A 83 -1.23 -11.08 3.28
N GLY A 84 -0.64 -11.22 2.08
CA GLY A 84 -0.54 -12.49 1.37
C GLY A 84 0.29 -13.52 2.14
N ILE A 85 1.44 -13.09 2.69
CA ILE A 85 2.30 -13.92 3.56
C ILE A 85 1.53 -14.31 4.84
N ALA A 86 0.92 -13.33 5.52
CA ALA A 86 0.14 -13.59 6.73
C ALA A 86 -1.00 -14.58 6.47
N GLY A 87 -1.71 -14.43 5.34
CA GLY A 87 -2.76 -15.35 4.91
C GLY A 87 -2.26 -16.75 4.62
N HIS A 88 -1.07 -16.88 4.00
CA HIS A 88 -0.42 -18.18 3.77
C HIS A 88 -0.01 -18.86 5.08
N ALA A 89 0.43 -18.07 6.07
CA ALA A 89 0.74 -18.54 7.43
C ALA A 89 -0.51 -18.86 8.28
N GLY A 90 -1.72 -18.77 7.71
CA GLY A 90 -2.97 -19.08 8.39
C GLY A 90 -3.54 -17.93 9.24
N LEU A 91 -2.92 -16.75 9.24
CA LEU A 91 -3.43 -15.57 9.92
C LEU A 91 -4.58 -14.96 9.11
N ARG A 92 -5.69 -14.63 9.79
CA ARG A 92 -6.88 -14.02 9.17
C ARG A 92 -7.49 -12.97 10.09
N GLY A 93 -8.32 -12.10 9.51
CA GLY A 93 -9.05 -11.07 10.24
C GLY A 93 -8.14 -10.18 11.08
N GLN A 94 -8.59 -9.83 12.29
CA GLN A 94 -7.87 -8.91 13.18
C GLN A 94 -6.46 -9.39 13.56
N LYS A 95 -6.23 -10.70 13.63
CA LYS A 95 -4.89 -11.25 13.93
C LYS A 95 -3.90 -10.92 12.81
N ALA A 96 -4.32 -11.07 11.54
CA ALA A 96 -3.47 -10.70 10.41
C ALA A 96 -3.19 -9.20 10.39
N VAL A 97 -4.21 -8.37 10.66
CA VAL A 97 -4.04 -6.91 10.74
C VAL A 97 -3.04 -6.54 11.83
N ALA A 98 -3.19 -7.06 13.04
CA ALA A 98 -2.28 -6.77 14.16
C ALA A 98 -0.84 -7.16 13.85
N VAL A 99 -0.61 -8.34 13.27
CA VAL A 99 0.74 -8.82 12.93
C VAL A 99 1.36 -8.01 11.80
N VAL A 100 0.63 -7.79 10.70
CA VAL A 100 1.16 -7.04 9.55
C VAL A 100 1.40 -5.58 9.96
N PHE A 101 0.44 -4.95 10.64
CA PHE A 101 0.58 -3.58 11.13
C PHE A 101 1.73 -3.45 12.11
N GLY A 102 1.81 -4.32 13.13
CA GLY A 102 2.91 -4.30 14.09
C GLY A 102 4.27 -4.43 13.42
N THR A 103 4.38 -5.30 12.42
CA THR A 103 5.64 -5.46 11.65
C THR A 103 5.98 -4.23 10.82
N VAL A 104 5.04 -3.72 10.02
CA VAL A 104 5.29 -2.60 9.09
C VAL A 104 5.47 -1.28 9.84
N TYR A 105 4.65 -1.01 10.85
CA TYR A 105 4.71 0.22 11.63
C TYR A 105 5.99 0.31 12.46
N THR A 106 6.45 -0.80 13.03
CA THR A 106 7.73 -0.80 13.77
C THR A 106 8.90 -0.46 12.83
N ALA A 107 8.87 -0.96 11.59
CA ALA A 107 9.89 -0.59 10.60
C ALA A 107 9.84 0.89 10.22
N ASP A 108 8.64 1.48 10.11
CA ASP A 108 8.45 2.91 9.81
C ASP A 108 8.96 3.82 10.94
N VAL A 109 8.73 3.46 12.20
CA VAL A 109 9.22 4.24 13.37
C VAL A 109 10.75 4.23 13.50
N LEU A 110 11.44 3.25 12.88
CA LEU A 110 12.89 3.13 12.92
C LEU A 110 13.60 3.88 11.78
N LEU A 111 12.85 4.46 10.83
CA LEU A 111 13.36 5.23 9.69
C LEU A 111 13.27 6.75 9.93
#